data_AF-A0A4U9CTM8-F1
#
_entry.id   AF-A0A4U9CTM8-F1
#
_cell.length_a   1.000
_cell.length_b   1.000
_cell.length_c   1.000
_cell.angle_alpha   90.00
_cell.angle_beta   90.00
_cell.angle_gamma   90.00
#
_symmetry.space_group_name_H-M   'P 1'
#
loop_
_entity.id
_entity.type
_entity.pdbx_description
1 polymer ?
#
loop_
_entity_poly.entity_id
_entity_poly.type
_entity_poly.pdbx_seq_one_letter_code
_entity_poly.pdbx_strand_id
1 'polypeptide(L)'
;MRKNQHFDTMDLAITAAMQGLGIAIADATLVAEDLRVGRLVRPFTLSVKTGASYRLLVRASQSKADGLARFREELVNPASRDGASPGGTAPAARA
;
A
#
# COMPACT_ATOMS: atom_id res chain seq x y z
N MET A 1 19.28 -24.96 11.32
CA MET A 1 18.96 -24.39 9.99
C MET A 1 18.11 -23.14 10.19
N ARG A 2 18.60 -21.95 9.85
CA ARG A 2 17.78 -20.72 9.89
C ARG A 2 16.84 -20.77 8.67
N LYS A 3 15.54 -20.98 8.90
CA LYS A 3 14.52 -20.85 7.85
C LYS A 3 14.32 -19.36 7.56
N ASN A 4 14.28 -19.00 6.29
CA ASN A 4 13.88 -17.65 5.88
C ASN A 4 12.42 -17.42 6.29
N GLN A 5 12.10 -16.20 6.76
CA GLN A 5 10.72 -15.84 7.04
C GLN A 5 10.01 -15.50 5.73
N HIS A 6 8.90 -16.18 5.49
CA HIS A 6 8.01 -15.90 4.36
C HIS A 6 6.73 -15.31 4.90
N PHE A 7 6.26 -14.24 4.27
CA PHE A 7 5.03 -13.56 4.63
C PHE A 7 4.07 -13.61 3.46
N ASP A 8 2.81 -13.93 3.74
CA ASP A 8 1.77 -14.03 2.71
C ASP A 8 1.37 -12.66 2.11
N THR A 9 1.67 -11.58 2.83
CA THR A 9 1.25 -10.23 2.51
C THR A 9 2.38 -9.22 2.73
N MET A 10 2.38 -8.15 1.95
CA MET A 10 3.35 -7.06 2.10
C MET A 10 3.26 -6.36 3.48
N ASP A 11 2.06 -6.23 4.04
CA ASP A 11 1.84 -5.60 5.36
C ASP A 11 2.57 -6.36 6.49
N LEU A 12 2.51 -7.69 6.47
CA LEU A 12 3.24 -8.54 7.41
C LEU A 12 4.76 -8.38 7.24
N ALA A 13 5.24 -8.31 6.00
CA ALA A 13 6.66 -8.10 5.71
C ALA A 13 7.15 -6.71 6.17
N ILE A 14 6.34 -5.66 5.97
CA ILE A 14 6.62 -4.30 6.46
C ILE A 14 6.67 -4.30 7.99
N THR A 15 5.69 -4.92 8.65
CA THR A 15 5.65 -5.03 10.11
C THR A 15 6.89 -5.74 10.67
N ALA A 16 7.31 -6.83 10.03
CA ALA A 16 8.54 -7.54 10.41
C ALA A 16 9.80 -6.67 10.24
N ALA A 17 9.90 -5.91 9.14
CA ALA A 17 11.01 -4.98 8.93
C ALA A 17 11.03 -3.85 9.99
N MET A 18 9.87 -3.30 10.35
CA MET A 18 9.75 -2.32 11.44
C MET A 18 10.20 -2.89 12.79
N GLN A 19 9.97 -4.18 13.04
CA GLN A 19 10.42 -4.88 14.24
C GLN A 19 11.92 -5.26 14.21
N GLY A 20 12.65 -4.89 13.16
CA GLY A 20 14.08 -5.16 13.04
C GLY A 20 14.42 -6.59 12.60
N LEU A 21 13.45 -7.33 12.03
CA LEU A 21 13.67 -8.71 11.56
C LEU A 21 14.39 -8.77 10.20
N GLY A 22 14.53 -7.66 9.49
CA GLY A 22 15.26 -7.61 8.22
C GLY A 22 14.90 -6.43 7.33
N ILE A 23 15.08 -6.61 6.01
CA ILE A 23 14.74 -5.64 4.96
C ILE A 23 13.54 -6.18 4.16
N ALA A 24 12.56 -5.31 3.88
CA ALA A 24 11.42 -5.62 3.02
C ALA A 24 11.44 -4.79 1.73
N ILE A 25 10.96 -5.38 0.63
CA ILE A 25 10.62 -4.66 -0.59
C ILE A 25 9.13 -4.28 -0.48
N ALA A 26 8.83 -2.98 -0.58
CA ALA A 26 7.49 -2.46 -0.36
C ALA A 26 7.10 -1.37 -1.38
N ASP A 27 5.80 -1.15 -1.54
CA ASP A 27 5.26 0.03 -2.23
C ASP A 27 5.60 1.28 -1.40
N ALA A 28 6.31 2.23 -2.01
CA ALA A 28 6.75 3.45 -1.34
C ALA A 28 5.59 4.29 -0.79
N THR A 29 4.40 4.18 -1.39
CA THR A 29 3.19 4.88 -0.94
C THR A 29 2.70 4.33 0.39
N LEU A 30 2.80 3.01 0.60
CA LEU A 30 2.34 2.35 1.82
C LEU A 30 3.22 2.65 3.03
N VAL A 31 4.52 2.82 2.82
CA VAL A 31 5.51 3.08 3.90
C VAL A 31 5.89 4.56 4.02
N ALA A 32 5.24 5.46 3.28
CA ALA A 32 5.62 6.87 3.20
C ALA A 32 5.64 7.55 4.58
N GLU A 33 4.63 7.25 5.41
CA GLU A 33 4.53 7.80 6.75
C GLU A 33 5.60 7.23 7.69
N ASP A 34 5.86 5.92 7.62
CA ASP A 34 6.88 5.26 8.45
C ASP A 34 8.29 5.72 8.10
N LEU A 35 8.54 6.05 6.83
CA LEU A 35 9.76 6.73 6.40
C LEU A 35 9.83 8.17 6.93
N ARG A 36 8.72 8.91 6.86
CA ARG A 36 8.65 10.31 7.33
C ARG A 36 8.91 10.44 8.81
N VAL A 37 8.37 9.54 9.63
CA VAL A 37 8.54 9.55 11.09
C VAL A 37 9.78 8.77 11.56
N GLY A 38 10.54 8.15 10.64
CA GLY A 38 11.77 7.45 10.94
C GLY A 38 11.61 6.06 11.60
N ARG A 39 10.41 5.47 11.54
CA ARG A 39 10.22 4.05 11.93
C ARG A 39 10.88 3.10 10.94
N LEU A 40 10.94 3.50 9.67
CA LEU A 40 11.67 2.81 8.62
C LEU A 40 12.71 3.75 8.02
N VAL A 41 13.74 3.15 7.45
CA VAL A 41 14.72 3.84 6.60
C VAL A 41 14.76 3.16 5.25
N ARG A 42 15.05 3.94 4.20
CA ARG A 42 15.22 3.43 2.84
C ARG A 42 16.71 3.31 2.52
N PRO A 43 17.30 2.11 2.58
CA PRO A 43 18.75 1.94 2.39
C PRO A 43 19.23 2.20 0.95
N PHE A 44 18.34 2.07 -0.04
CA PHE A 44 18.66 2.25 -1.46
C PHE A 44 17.69 3.21 -2.14
N THR A 45 18.19 4.12 -2.97
CA THR A 45 17.37 5.08 -3.74
C THR A 45 16.73 4.47 -4.99
N LEU A 46 17.09 3.23 -5.35
CA LEU A 46 16.51 2.53 -6.50
C LEU A 46 15.04 2.18 -6.24
N SER A 47 14.17 2.55 -7.19
CA SER A 47 12.77 2.12 -7.25
C SER A 47 12.52 1.39 -8.58
N VAL A 48 11.84 0.25 -8.51
CA VAL A 48 11.48 -0.55 -9.70
C VAL A 48 9.99 -0.44 -9.95
N LYS A 49 9.58 -0.06 -11.16
CA LYS A 49 8.18 -0.11 -11.58
C LYS A 49 7.80 -1.56 -11.85
N THR A 50 6.85 -2.09 -11.10
CA THR A 50 6.40 -3.50 -11.22
C THR A 50 5.35 -3.71 -12.32
N GLY A 51 4.74 -2.63 -12.83
CA GLY A 51 3.58 -2.70 -13.71
C GLY A 51 2.26 -3.05 -12.98
N ALA A 52 2.31 -3.32 -11.68
CA ALA A 52 1.13 -3.50 -10.86
C ALA A 52 0.37 -2.19 -10.66
N SER A 53 -0.95 -2.26 -10.56
CA SER A 53 -1.83 -1.12 -10.33
C SER A 53 -3.05 -1.52 -9.50
N TYR A 54 -3.48 -0.61 -8.62
CA TYR A 54 -4.75 -0.74 -7.91
C TYR A 54 -5.91 -0.48 -8.87
N ARG A 55 -6.90 -1.37 -8.88
CA ARG A 55 -8.05 -1.32 -9.77
C ARG A 55 -9.35 -1.43 -9.00
N LEU A 56 -10.28 -0.51 -9.26
CA LEU A 56 -11.65 -0.58 -8.77
C LEU A 56 -12.47 -1.49 -9.71
N LEU A 57 -12.93 -2.62 -9.19
CA LEU A 57 -13.79 -3.55 -9.93
C LEU A 57 -15.24 -3.42 -9.47
N VAL A 58 -16.15 -3.29 -10.42
CA VAL A 58 -17.58 -3.07 -10.17
C VAL A 58 -18.40 -4.03 -11.02
N ARG A 59 -19.43 -4.65 -10.43
CA ARG A 59 -20.42 -5.42 -11.20
C ARG A 59 -21.16 -4.50 -12.16
N ALA A 60 -21.32 -4.92 -13.42
CA ALA A 60 -21.93 -4.11 -14.47
C ALA A 60 -23.31 -3.54 -14.10
N SER A 61 -24.14 -4.31 -13.39
CA SER A 61 -25.48 -3.90 -12.94
C SER A 61 -25.51 -2.77 -11.91
N GLN A 62 -24.39 -2.48 -11.24
CA GLN A 62 -24.27 -1.44 -10.20
C GLN A 62 -23.45 -0.23 -10.64
N SER A 63 -23.05 -0.18 -11.92
CA SER A 63 -22.17 0.86 -12.47
C SER A 63 -22.78 2.27 -12.46
N LYS A 64 -24.10 2.41 -12.26
CA LYS A 64 -24.84 3.68 -12.31
C LYS A 64 -25.24 4.25 -10.95
N ALA A 65 -24.77 3.67 -9.84
CA ALA A 65 -25.09 4.20 -8.53
C ALA A 65 -24.33 5.53 -8.29
N ASP A 66 -25.04 6.61 -7.99
CA ASP A 66 -24.44 7.94 -7.78
C ASP A 66 -23.34 7.94 -6.70
N GLY A 67 -23.54 7.13 -5.64
CA GLY A 67 -22.53 6.96 -4.58
C GLY A 67 -21.21 6.36 -5.09
N LEU A 68 -21.27 5.46 -6.07
CA LEU A 68 -20.08 4.87 -6.69
C LEU A 68 -19.35 5.88 -7.58
N ALA A 69 -20.10 6.71 -8.32
CA ALA A 69 -19.52 7.75 -9.15
C ALA A 69 -18.75 8.76 -8.29
N ARG A 70 -19.35 9.23 -7.18
CA ARG A 70 -18.69 10.09 -6.20
C ARG A 70 -17.45 9.42 -5.59
N PHE A 71 -17.56 8.16 -5.17
CA PHE A 71 -16.43 7.44 -4.60
C PHE A 71 -15.27 7.30 -5.60
N ARG A 72 -15.56 7.01 -6.87
CA ARG A 72 -14.54 6.93 -7.92
C ARG A 72 -13.83 8.27 -8.12
N GLU A 73 -14.59 9.37 -8.13
CA GLU A 73 -14.04 10.72 -8.29
C GLU A 73 -13.08 11.06 -7.16
N GLU A 74 -13.48 10.79 -5.91
CA GLU A 74 -12.65 10.97 -4.71
C GLU A 74 -11.37 10.12 -4.73
N LEU A 75 -11.45 8.88 -5.24
CA LEU A 75 -10.27 8.01 -5.36
C LEU A 75 -9.23 8.52 -6.37
N VAL A 76 -9.68 9.18 -7.44
CA VAL A 76 -8.79 9.67 -8.52
C VAL A 76 -8.28 11.08 -8.22
N ASN A 77 -9.06 11.88 -7.48
CA ASN A 77 -8.72 13.25 -7.13
C ASN A 77 -8.82 13.47 -5.61
N PRO A 78 -7.85 12.99 -4.81
CA PRO A 78 -7.90 13.07 -3.34
C PRO A 78 -7.62 14.47 -2.77
N ALA A 79 -7.72 15.55 -3.56
CA ALA A 79 -7.31 16.92 -3.23
C ALA A 79 -8.06 17.59 -2.05
N SER A 80 -8.96 16.86 -1.38
CA SER A 80 -9.81 17.37 -0.29
C SER A 80 -9.52 16.74 1.08
N ARG A 81 -8.46 15.93 1.23
CA ARG A 81 -8.07 15.36 2.53
C ARG A 81 -6.72 15.87 2.99
N ASP A 82 -6.78 16.84 3.90
CA ASP A 82 -5.67 17.15 4.81
C ASP A 82 -5.23 15.88 5.55
N GLY A 83 -4.00 15.45 5.31
CA GLY A 83 -3.12 14.78 6.26
C GLY A 83 -3.45 13.35 6.73
N ALA A 84 -4.66 12.82 6.54
CA ALA A 84 -4.99 11.45 6.93
C ALA A 84 -4.95 10.54 5.70
N SER A 85 -3.77 9.99 5.42
CA SER A 85 -3.65 8.77 4.63
C SER A 85 -4.64 7.77 5.24
N PRO A 86 -5.72 7.36 4.54
CA PRO A 86 -6.55 6.29 5.07
C PRO A 86 -5.58 5.13 5.19
N GLY A 87 -5.33 4.68 6.43
CA GLY A 87 -4.48 3.54 6.73
C GLY A 87 -4.90 2.42 5.81
N GLY A 88 -4.19 2.35 4.69
CA GLY A 88 -4.60 1.57 3.55
C GLY A 88 -4.17 0.20 3.93
N THR A 89 -5.07 -0.57 4.53
CA THR A 89 -5.05 -2.01 4.32
C THR A 89 -5.25 -2.20 2.82
N ALA A 90 -4.19 -1.97 2.05
CA ALA A 90 -4.11 -2.35 0.67
C ALA A 90 -4.47 -3.85 0.68
N PRO A 91 -5.40 -4.30 -0.17
CA PRO A 91 -5.69 -5.72 -0.27
C PRO A 91 -4.34 -6.39 -0.49
N ALA A 92 -3.98 -7.29 0.42
CA ALA A 92 -2.68 -7.93 0.49
C ALA A 92 -2.16 -8.21 -0.93
N ALA A 93 -1.23 -7.37 -1.40
CA ALA A 93 -0.49 -7.68 -2.59
C ALA A 93 0.29 -8.93 -2.22
N ARG A 94 -0.12 -10.07 -2.78
CA ARG A 94 0.59 -11.34 -2.61
C ARG A 94 2.04 -11.08 -3.00
N ALA A 95 2.94 -11.43 -2.09
CA ALA A 95 4.38 -11.40 -2.32
C ALA A 95 4.77 -12.39 -3.44
#